data_AF-A0A139AZ51-F1
#
_entry.id   AF-A0A139AZ51-F1
#
_cell.length_a   1.000
_cell.length_b   1.000
_cell.length_c   1.000
_cell.angle_alpha   90.00
_cell.angle_beta   90.00
_cell.angle_gamma   90.00
#
_symmetry.space_group_name_H-M   'P 1'
#
loop_
_entity.id
_entity.type
_entity.pdbx_description
1 polymer ?
#
loop_
_entity_poly.entity_id
_entity_poly.type
_entity_poly.pdbx_seq_one_letter_code
_entity_poly.pdbx_strand_id
1 'polypeptide(L)'
;MRGGDNLKYIKAWDDLLGSAGLATLLELLAGQWAASRLDEKWETLRLYPAAVNGAQCMATEDWDYTYTGTDGQTKLILFKANDFIHNGIFASQRYAPNWTKRDPNSIDEWNPQWFLDDVNGGGNTAFSQAPFGGGARKCLGEKLAYLEGRTILSELLRKYKIVPAEGWKPIMLSTAGVRVHFVPLS
;
A
#
# COMPACT_ATOMS: atom_id res chain seq x y z
N MET A 1 14.36 30.12 -33.53
CA MET A 1 15.08 28.93 -34.03
C MET A 1 15.09 27.89 -32.90
N ARG A 2 14.54 26.68 -32.94
CA ARG A 2 13.78 25.88 -33.91
C ARG A 2 12.65 25.18 -33.12
N GLY A 3 11.40 25.43 -33.47
CA GLY A 3 10.22 24.75 -32.91
C GLY A 3 9.45 24.00 -34.02
N GLY A 4 10.17 23.33 -34.92
CA GLY A 4 9.62 22.83 -36.19
C GLY A 4 9.74 21.33 -36.46
N ASP A 5 10.41 20.55 -35.60
CA ASP A 5 10.69 19.13 -35.89
C ASP A 5 9.84 18.12 -35.10
N ASN A 6 9.02 18.54 -34.13
CA ASN A 6 8.13 17.62 -33.39
C ASN A 6 6.85 17.24 -34.14
N LEU A 7 6.42 18.04 -35.12
CA LEU A 7 5.19 17.80 -35.89
C LEU A 7 5.33 16.70 -36.95
N LYS A 8 6.56 16.41 -37.40
CA LYS A 8 6.83 15.38 -38.41
C LYS A 8 6.70 13.97 -37.83
N TYR A 9 7.03 13.79 -36.55
CA TYR A 9 6.87 12.52 -35.86
C TYR A 9 5.40 12.23 -35.56
N ILE A 10 4.63 13.22 -35.11
CA ILE A 10 3.20 13.06 -34.76
C ILE A 10 2.38 12.62 -35.99
N LYS A 11 2.61 13.25 -37.15
CA LYS A 11 1.89 12.91 -38.38
C LYS A 11 2.21 11.51 -38.91
N ALA A 12 3.46 11.06 -38.76
CA ALA A 12 3.87 9.71 -39.14
C ALA A 12 3.22 8.61 -38.27
N TRP A 13 2.86 8.92 -37.02
CA TRP A 13 2.16 8.00 -36.13
C TRP A 13 0.64 7.99 -36.36
N ASP A 14 0.05 9.10 -36.76
CA ASP A 14 -1.37 9.19 -37.15
C ASP A 14 -1.65 8.41 -38.44
N ASP A 15 -0.74 8.48 -39.42
CA ASP A 15 -0.85 7.77 -40.69
C ASP A 15 -0.68 6.24 -40.54
N LEU A 16 0.01 5.76 -39.50
CA LEU A 16 0.28 4.34 -39.25
C LEU A 16 -0.85 3.61 -38.47
N LEU A 17 -1.68 4.36 -37.73
CA LEU A 17 -2.66 3.81 -36.78
C LEU A 17 -4.13 4.01 -37.19
N GLY A 18 -4.40 4.72 -38.29
CA GLY A 18 -5.76 4.94 -38.82
C GLY A 18 -6.67 5.73 -37.87
N SER A 19 -7.97 5.77 -38.16
CA SER A 19 -8.99 6.57 -37.42
C SER A 19 -9.29 6.11 -36.00
N ALA A 20 -8.60 5.07 -35.51
CA ALA A 20 -8.54 4.68 -34.10
C ALA A 20 -7.27 5.22 -33.40
N GLY A 21 -6.55 6.12 -34.07
CA GLY A 21 -5.21 6.61 -33.73
C GLY A 21 -5.12 7.32 -32.39
N LEU A 22 -3.95 7.17 -31.77
CA LEU A 22 -3.38 7.82 -30.58
C LEU A 22 -4.29 8.00 -29.35
N ALA A 23 -5.51 8.51 -29.47
CA ALA A 23 -6.51 8.55 -28.42
C ALA A 23 -6.88 7.15 -27.91
N THR A 24 -7.10 6.16 -28.78
CA THR A 24 -7.39 4.79 -28.31
C THR A 24 -6.16 4.13 -27.72
N LEU A 25 -4.96 4.39 -28.24
CA LEU A 25 -3.71 3.87 -27.67
C LEU A 25 -3.33 4.60 -26.38
N LEU A 26 -3.59 5.90 -26.26
CA LEU A 26 -3.47 6.67 -25.02
C LEU A 26 -4.57 6.32 -24.05
N GLU A 27 -5.77 5.92 -24.45
CA GLU A 27 -6.78 5.37 -23.56
C GLU A 27 -6.50 3.92 -23.20
N LEU A 28 -5.81 3.16 -24.06
CA LEU A 28 -5.33 1.81 -23.73
C LEU A 28 -4.08 1.88 -22.84
N LEU A 29 -3.19 2.85 -23.04
CA LEU A 29 -1.97 3.08 -22.27
C LEU A 29 -2.26 3.86 -20.99
N ALA A 30 -3.14 4.87 -21.03
CA ALA A 30 -3.72 5.50 -19.83
C ALA A 30 -4.70 4.55 -19.15
N GLY A 31 -5.34 3.63 -19.88
CA GLY A 31 -6.14 2.54 -19.34
C GLY A 31 -5.28 1.44 -18.72
N GLN A 32 -4.08 1.16 -19.26
CA GLN A 32 -3.07 0.29 -18.67
C GLN A 32 -2.31 0.98 -17.52
N TRP A 33 -2.15 2.30 -17.54
CA TRP A 33 -1.68 3.14 -16.42
C TRP A 33 -2.76 3.38 -15.35
N ALA A 34 -4.04 3.35 -15.72
CA ALA A 34 -5.18 3.40 -14.78
C ALA A 34 -5.54 2.00 -14.26
N ALA A 35 -5.21 0.95 -15.02
CA ALA A 35 -5.28 -0.45 -14.60
C ALA A 35 -4.01 -0.90 -13.85
N SER A 36 -2.91 -0.15 -13.91
CA SER A 36 -1.80 -0.27 -12.95
C SER A 36 -2.19 0.35 -11.60
N ARG A 37 -3.27 -0.17 -11.00
CA ARG A 37 -3.57 -0.10 -9.57
C ARG A 37 -2.55 -0.93 -8.75
N LEU A 38 -1.29 -0.95 -9.17
CA LEU A 38 -0.24 -1.86 -8.70
C LEU A 38 0.57 -1.30 -7.51
N ASP A 39 0.21 -0.18 -6.90
CA ASP A 39 1.13 0.48 -5.96
C ASP A 39 0.51 1.20 -4.74
N GLU A 40 -0.80 1.04 -4.48
CA GLU A 40 -1.47 1.58 -3.29
C GLU A 40 -1.35 0.68 -2.05
N LYS A 41 -0.37 -0.24 -2.03
CA LYS A 41 -0.09 -1.09 -0.86
C LYS A 41 1.40 -1.24 -0.67
N TRP A 42 1.92 -0.49 0.30
CA TRP A 42 3.33 -0.58 0.65
C TRP A 42 3.51 -1.64 1.72
N GLU A 43 4.40 -2.59 1.47
CA GLU A 43 4.84 -3.58 2.47
C GLU A 43 5.34 -2.89 3.75
N THR A 44 5.92 -1.70 3.62
CA THR A 44 6.29 -0.84 4.75
C THR A 44 5.10 -0.46 5.63
N LEU A 45 3.94 -0.14 5.06
CA LEU A 45 2.73 0.24 5.85
C LEU A 45 2.03 -0.98 6.46
N ARG A 46 2.27 -2.18 5.93
CA ARG A 46 1.83 -3.44 6.54
C ARG A 46 2.57 -3.68 7.86
N LEU A 47 3.89 -3.57 7.81
CA LEU A 47 4.76 -3.79 8.95
C LEU A 47 4.77 -2.60 9.91
N TYR A 48 4.78 -1.37 9.40
CA TYR A 48 4.94 -0.15 10.19
C TYR A 48 3.80 0.82 9.90
N PRO A 49 2.54 0.48 10.28
CA PRO A 49 1.41 1.37 10.09
C PRO A 49 1.58 2.63 10.97
N ALA A 50 1.27 3.80 10.41
CA ALA A 50 1.31 5.06 11.15
C ALA A 50 0.28 5.09 12.31
N ALA A 51 -0.85 4.39 12.13
CA ALA A 51 -1.87 4.21 13.16
C ALA A 51 -1.95 2.73 13.57
N VAL A 52 -1.09 2.32 14.53
CA VAL A 52 -0.99 0.95 15.07
C VAL A 52 -2.36 0.36 15.43
N ASN A 53 -3.24 1.20 15.94
CA ASN A 53 -4.52 0.86 16.55
C ASN A 53 -5.74 1.32 15.73
N GLY A 54 -5.49 1.89 14.54
CA GLY A 54 -6.53 2.43 13.67
C GLY A 54 -7.45 3.46 14.34
N ALA A 55 -8.58 3.74 13.68
CA ALA A 55 -9.69 4.43 14.30
C ALA A 55 -10.62 3.40 14.97
N GLN A 56 -11.05 3.72 16.20
CA GLN A 56 -12.04 2.94 16.91
C GLN A 56 -13.44 3.27 16.39
N CYS A 57 -14.28 2.26 16.27
CA CYS A 57 -15.70 2.43 15.96
C CYS A 57 -16.50 2.06 17.19
N MET A 58 -17.61 2.76 17.44
CA MET A 58 -18.54 2.39 18.51
C MET A 58 -19.71 1.63 17.91
N ALA A 59 -20.09 0.50 18.51
CA ALA A 59 -21.30 -0.21 18.15
C ALA A 59 -22.52 0.67 18.45
N THR A 60 -23.38 0.89 17.46
CA THR A 60 -24.60 1.72 17.61
C THR A 60 -25.78 0.96 18.20
N GLU A 61 -25.73 -0.37 18.10
CA GLU A 61 -26.75 -1.30 18.58
C GLU A 61 -26.05 -2.62 18.98
N ASP A 62 -26.82 -3.56 19.52
CA ASP A 62 -26.30 -4.89 19.82
C ASP A 62 -25.98 -5.65 18.52
N TRP A 63 -24.77 -6.18 18.42
CA TRP A 63 -24.30 -6.96 17.28
C TRP A 63 -23.80 -8.33 17.74
N ASP A 64 -24.12 -9.35 16.97
CA ASP A 64 -23.51 -10.66 17.09
C ASP A 64 -22.74 -11.02 15.82
N TYR A 65 -21.60 -11.67 15.99
CA TYR A 65 -20.80 -12.12 14.86
C TYR A 65 -20.23 -13.50 15.15
N THR A 66 -20.55 -14.44 14.27
CA THR A 66 -20.03 -15.80 14.34
C THR A 66 -18.90 -15.98 13.33
N TYR A 67 -17.77 -16.52 13.77
CA TYR A 67 -16.65 -16.83 12.90
C TYR A 67 -16.04 -18.19 13.23
N THR A 68 -15.43 -18.83 12.24
CA THR A 68 -14.66 -20.06 12.44
C THR A 68 -13.23 -19.70 12.81
N GLY A 69 -12.80 -20.11 14.01
CA GLY A 69 -11.43 -19.94 14.46
C GLY A 69 -10.44 -20.79 13.67
N THR A 70 -9.15 -20.52 13.85
CA THR A 70 -8.06 -21.33 13.28
C THR A 70 -8.01 -22.75 13.84
N ASP A 71 -8.62 -22.96 15.00
CA ASP A 71 -8.85 -24.26 15.64
C ASP A 71 -10.04 -25.02 15.05
N GLY A 72 -10.70 -24.47 14.02
CA GLY A 72 -11.91 -25.02 13.42
C GLY A 72 -13.16 -24.86 14.29
N GLN A 73 -13.05 -24.25 15.47
CA GLN A 73 -14.19 -24.04 16.36
C GLN A 73 -14.97 -22.80 15.93
N THR A 74 -16.28 -22.92 15.93
CA THR A 74 -17.17 -21.78 15.74
C THR A 74 -17.19 -20.94 17.02
N LYS A 75 -16.83 -19.67 16.89
CA LYS A 75 -16.76 -18.69 17.99
C LYS A 75 -17.79 -17.60 17.74
N LEU A 76 -18.47 -17.19 18.81
CA LEU A 76 -19.43 -16.10 18.81
C LEU A 76 -18.82 -14.89 19.52
N ILE A 77 -18.86 -13.73 18.87
CA ILE A 77 -18.55 -12.44 19.47
C ILE A 77 -19.85 -11.69 19.63
N LEU A 78 -20.08 -11.14 20.82
CA LEU A 78 -21.21 -10.28 21.13
C LEU A 78 -20.68 -8.89 21.44
N PHE A 79 -21.16 -7.89 20.71
CA PHE A 79 -20.95 -6.48 20.99
C PHE A 79 -22.27 -5.88 21.47
N LYS A 80 -22.21 -5.11 22.55
CA LYS A 80 -23.35 -4.34 23.02
C LYS A 80 -23.32 -2.94 22.43
N ALA A 81 -24.50 -2.34 22.33
CA ALA A 81 -24.61 -0.93 22.01
C ALA A 81 -23.69 -0.11 22.93
N ASN A 82 -22.92 0.81 22.33
CA ASN A 82 -21.88 1.64 22.95
C ASN A 82 -20.54 0.97 23.25
N ASP A 83 -20.32 -0.29 22.87
CA ASP A 83 -18.99 -0.90 22.95
C ASP A 83 -18.04 -0.26 21.93
N PHE A 84 -16.81 0.02 22.35
CA PHE A 84 -15.74 0.45 21.45
C PHE A 84 -15.05 -0.77 20.82
N ILE A 85 -15.12 -0.85 19.50
CA ILE A 85 -14.49 -1.87 18.69
C ILE A 85 -13.13 -1.34 18.20
N HIS A 86 -12.08 -2.04 18.60
CA HIS A 86 -10.72 -1.68 18.31
C HIS A 86 -10.19 -2.42 17.08
N ASN A 87 -9.76 -1.66 16.07
CA ASN A 87 -9.11 -2.23 14.89
C ASN A 87 -7.59 -2.24 15.12
N GLY A 88 -7.05 -3.29 15.72
CA GLY A 88 -5.61 -3.44 15.93
C GLY A 88 -4.84 -3.64 14.62
N ILE A 89 -4.68 -2.59 13.81
CA ILE A 89 -4.09 -2.61 12.46
C ILE A 89 -2.72 -3.28 12.44
N PHE A 90 -1.86 -2.97 13.41
CA PHE A 90 -0.54 -3.58 13.49
C PHE A 90 -0.58 -5.11 13.61
N ALA A 91 -1.47 -5.61 14.48
CA ALA A 91 -1.63 -7.04 14.74
C ALA A 91 -2.40 -7.73 13.61
N SER A 92 -3.49 -7.14 13.12
CA SER A 92 -4.34 -7.74 12.08
C SER A 92 -3.61 -7.91 10.75
N GLN A 93 -2.76 -6.95 10.37
CA GLN A 93 -1.92 -7.02 9.17
C GLN A 93 -0.75 -8.02 9.28
N ARG A 94 -0.52 -8.59 10.46
CA ARG A 94 0.44 -9.66 10.75
C ARG A 94 -0.20 -10.98 11.11
N TYR A 95 -1.52 -11.04 11.14
CA TYR A 95 -2.21 -12.26 11.48
C TYR A 95 -2.04 -13.26 10.33
N ALA A 96 -1.10 -14.20 10.47
CA ALA A 96 -0.70 -15.15 9.43
C ALA A 96 -1.87 -15.85 8.71
N PRO A 97 -2.97 -16.23 9.39
CA PRO A 97 -4.13 -16.81 8.71
C PRO A 97 -4.80 -15.91 7.66
N ASN A 98 -4.59 -14.59 7.71
CA ASN A 98 -5.06 -13.65 6.68
C ASN A 98 -4.20 -13.65 5.40
N TRP A 99 -3.07 -14.36 5.39
CA TRP A 99 -2.05 -14.34 4.35
C TRP A 99 -1.78 -15.73 3.76
N THR A 100 -2.82 -16.40 3.26
CA THR A 100 -2.74 -17.82 2.85
C THR A 100 -1.77 -18.12 1.72
N LYS A 101 -1.36 -17.12 0.94
CA LYS A 101 -0.37 -17.29 -0.14
C LYS A 101 1.06 -16.96 0.28
N ARG A 102 1.30 -16.65 1.56
CA ARG A 102 2.64 -16.40 2.12
C ARG A 102 3.04 -17.57 3.02
N ASP A 103 4.34 -17.74 3.22
CA ASP A 103 4.85 -18.60 4.30
C ASP A 103 4.47 -17.95 5.65
N PRO A 104 3.76 -18.65 6.56
CA PRO A 104 3.44 -18.13 7.88
C PRO A 104 4.65 -17.66 8.71
N ASN A 105 5.83 -18.21 8.46
CA ASN A 105 7.07 -17.80 9.15
C ASN A 105 7.70 -16.54 8.55
N SER A 106 7.28 -16.14 7.35
CA SER A 106 7.78 -14.96 6.65
C SER A 106 6.95 -13.69 6.92
N ILE A 107 5.89 -13.77 7.74
CA ILE A 107 4.93 -12.67 7.88
C ILE A 107 5.53 -11.40 8.47
N ASP A 108 6.64 -11.49 9.20
CA ASP A 108 7.36 -10.31 9.71
C ASP A 108 8.51 -9.83 8.80
N GLU A 109 8.77 -10.53 7.70
CA GLU A 109 9.76 -10.12 6.71
C GLU A 109 9.22 -8.97 5.85
N TRP A 110 10.10 -8.02 5.54
CA TRP A 110 9.79 -6.99 4.56
C TRP A 110 10.15 -7.50 3.17
N ASN A 111 9.13 -7.83 2.37
CA ASN A 111 9.29 -8.21 0.98
C ASN A 111 8.28 -7.47 0.07
N PRO A 112 8.70 -6.41 -0.64
CA PRO A 112 7.80 -5.65 -1.50
C PRO A 112 7.34 -6.45 -2.74
N GLN A 113 8.05 -7.51 -3.12
CA GLN A 113 7.72 -8.33 -4.28
C GLN A 113 6.32 -8.95 -4.18
N TRP A 114 5.84 -9.25 -2.97
CA TRP A 114 4.49 -9.79 -2.77
C TRP A 114 3.41 -8.90 -3.38
N PHE A 115 3.53 -7.57 -3.24
CA PHE A 115 2.55 -6.62 -3.78
C PHE A 115 2.75 -6.32 -5.26
N LEU A 116 3.91 -6.71 -5.83
CA LEU A 116 4.15 -6.67 -7.27
C LEU A 116 3.56 -7.90 -7.96
N ASP A 117 3.59 -9.06 -7.29
CA ASP A 117 3.08 -10.33 -7.82
C ASP A 117 1.56 -10.50 -7.62
N ASP A 118 1.00 -9.93 -6.55
CA ASP A 118 -0.42 -10.00 -6.20
C ASP A 118 -0.90 -8.65 -5.69
N VAL A 119 -2.02 -8.15 -6.21
CA VAL A 119 -2.66 -6.88 -5.78
C VAL A 119 -3.02 -6.86 -4.28
N ASN A 120 -3.25 -8.03 -3.67
CA ASN A 120 -3.48 -8.18 -2.23
C ASN A 120 -2.23 -8.65 -1.48
N GLY A 121 -1.10 -8.79 -2.17
CA GLY A 121 0.15 -9.25 -1.59
C GLY A 121 0.06 -10.65 -1.03
N GLY A 122 -0.84 -11.51 -1.52
CA GLY A 122 -1.08 -12.84 -0.94
C GLY A 122 -2.04 -12.87 0.25
N GLY A 123 -2.70 -11.75 0.57
CA GLY A 123 -3.77 -11.68 1.55
C GLY A 123 -5.10 -12.27 1.04
N ASN A 124 -5.91 -12.81 1.95
CA ASN A 124 -7.20 -13.44 1.62
C ASN A 124 -8.24 -12.42 1.14
N THR A 125 -8.15 -11.20 1.66
CA THR A 125 -9.08 -10.11 1.35
C THR A 125 -8.35 -8.79 1.15
N ALA A 126 -9.05 -7.80 0.57
CA ALA A 126 -8.54 -6.44 0.47
C ALA A 126 -8.22 -5.82 1.84
N PHE A 127 -8.87 -6.27 2.92
CA PHE A 127 -8.69 -5.79 4.29
C PHE A 127 -7.56 -6.48 5.07
N SER A 128 -6.89 -7.48 4.48
CA SER A 128 -5.67 -8.08 5.07
C SER A 128 -4.58 -7.04 5.29
N GLN A 129 -4.58 -5.98 4.45
CA GLN A 129 -3.82 -4.76 4.64
C GLN A 129 -4.72 -3.53 4.52
N ALA A 130 -4.88 -2.81 5.62
CA ALA A 130 -5.73 -1.63 5.72
C ALA A 130 -5.08 -0.51 6.56
N PRO A 131 -3.88 -0.02 6.17
CA PRO A 131 -3.13 0.96 6.96
C PRO A 131 -3.81 2.33 7.03
N PHE A 132 -4.74 2.59 6.10
CA PHE A 132 -5.59 3.78 6.03
C PHE A 132 -7.03 3.52 6.47
N GLY A 133 -7.30 2.36 7.07
CA GLY A 133 -8.65 1.92 7.43
C GLY A 133 -9.53 1.59 6.23
N GLY A 134 -10.84 1.69 6.41
CA GLY A 134 -11.84 1.38 5.39
C GLY A 134 -13.21 2.01 5.67
N GLY A 135 -14.15 1.78 4.77
CA GLY A 135 -15.52 2.31 4.87
C GLY A 135 -15.61 3.83 4.69
N ALA A 136 -16.72 4.43 5.13
CA ALA A 136 -17.00 5.86 4.98
C ALA A 136 -16.04 6.79 5.76
N ARG A 137 -15.26 6.22 6.70
CA ARG A 137 -14.27 6.94 7.52
C ARG A 137 -12.83 6.54 7.17
N LYS A 138 -12.61 5.96 5.99
CA LYS A 138 -11.26 5.73 5.44
C LYS A 138 -10.48 7.04 5.43
N CYS A 139 -9.16 6.96 5.66
CA CYS A 139 -8.29 8.13 5.67
C CYS A 139 -8.47 8.95 4.39
N LEU A 140 -8.93 10.20 4.54
CA LEU A 140 -9.10 11.14 3.43
C LEU A 140 -7.75 11.47 2.74
N GLY A 141 -6.66 11.38 3.51
CA GLY A 141 -5.30 11.66 3.05
C GLY A 141 -4.58 10.48 2.40
N GLU A 142 -5.20 9.31 2.19
CA GLU A 142 -4.53 8.12 1.63
C GLU A 142 -3.81 8.43 0.32
N LYS A 143 -4.52 9.06 -0.64
CA LYS A 143 -3.95 9.38 -1.95
C LYS A 143 -2.81 10.39 -1.85
N LEU A 144 -2.95 11.38 -0.97
CA LEU A 144 -1.90 12.37 -0.73
C LEU A 144 -0.67 11.71 -0.11
N ALA A 145 -0.85 10.84 0.89
CA ALA A 145 0.25 10.14 1.54
C ALA A 145 1.03 9.26 0.55
N TYR A 146 0.34 8.55 -0.34
CA TYR A 146 1.00 7.77 -1.39
C TYR A 146 1.75 8.65 -2.39
N LEU A 147 1.16 9.76 -2.83
CA LEU A 147 1.81 10.71 -3.73
C LEU A 147 3.07 11.30 -3.09
N GLU A 148 2.93 11.88 -1.89
CA GLU A 148 4.03 12.52 -1.16
C GLU A 148 5.18 11.56 -0.90
N GLY A 149 4.90 10.36 -0.36
CA GLY A 149 5.97 9.43 -0.05
C GLY A 149 6.64 8.86 -1.31
N ARG A 150 5.92 8.67 -2.43
CA ARG A 150 6.57 8.32 -3.72
C ARG A 150 7.45 9.44 -4.23
N THR A 151 6.96 10.68 -4.19
CA THR A 151 7.73 11.85 -4.64
C THR A 151 9.01 12.00 -3.82
N ILE A 152 8.91 11.91 -2.49
CA ILE A 152 10.07 12.00 -1.59
C ILE A 152 11.04 10.85 -1.85
N LEU A 153 10.56 9.60 -1.88
CA LEU A 153 11.43 8.43 -2.12
C LEU A 153 12.10 8.49 -3.50
N SER A 154 11.37 8.88 -4.54
CA SER A 154 11.90 9.05 -5.89
C SER A 154 13.02 10.09 -5.93
N GLU A 155 12.79 11.26 -5.33
CA GLU A 155 13.80 12.33 -5.27
C GLU A 155 15.05 11.93 -4.48
N LEU A 156 14.87 11.25 -3.35
CA LEU A 156 15.98 10.76 -2.55
C LEU A 156 16.78 9.69 -3.29
N LEU A 157 16.12 8.68 -3.85
CA LEU A 157 16.78 7.55 -4.53
C LEU A 157 17.44 7.94 -5.86
N ARG A 158 16.99 9.02 -6.50
CA ARG A 158 17.66 9.57 -7.70
C ARG A 158 18.98 10.25 -7.41
N LYS A 159 19.16 10.76 -6.19
CA LYS A 159 20.30 11.62 -5.81
C LYS A 159 21.25 10.94 -4.83
N TYR A 160 20.74 10.00 -4.03
CA TYR A 160 21.48 9.43 -2.90
C TYR A 160 21.27 7.92 -2.79
N LYS A 161 22.35 7.23 -2.40
CA LYS A 161 22.29 5.94 -1.72
C LYS A 161 22.14 6.19 -0.22
N ILE A 162 21.07 5.66 0.37
CA ILE A 162 20.79 5.78 1.81
C ILE A 162 21.34 4.55 2.53
N VAL A 163 22.19 4.74 3.52
CA VAL A 163 22.77 3.63 4.32
C VAL A 163 22.53 3.85 5.82
N PRO A 164 22.25 2.80 6.61
CA PRO A 164 22.19 2.89 8.07
C PRO A 164 23.49 3.45 8.65
N ALA A 165 23.39 4.25 9.71
CA ALA A 165 24.56 4.62 10.50
C ALA A 165 25.18 3.39 11.17
N GLU A 166 26.49 3.41 11.39
CA GLU A 166 27.21 2.29 12.00
C GLU A 166 26.60 1.91 13.37
N GLY A 167 26.38 0.61 13.57
CA GLY A 167 25.77 0.06 14.78
C GLY A 167 24.30 0.43 15.00
N TRP A 168 23.65 1.15 14.08
CA TRP A 168 22.22 1.45 14.18
C TRP A 168 21.38 0.31 13.60
N LYS A 169 20.38 -0.11 14.36
CA LYS A 169 19.35 -1.04 13.92
C LYS A 169 17.99 -0.34 13.98
N PRO A 170 17.10 -0.57 13.00
CA PRO A 170 15.76 -0.02 13.06
C PRO A 170 15.00 -0.63 14.24
N ILE A 171 14.50 0.23 15.13
CA ILE A 171 13.60 -0.15 16.22
C ILE A 171 12.33 0.66 16.05
N MET A 172 11.19 -0.03 16.03
CA MET A 172 9.89 0.61 15.96
C MET A 172 9.70 1.51 17.19
N LEU A 173 9.26 2.77 16.98
CA LEU A 173 9.06 3.75 18.05
C LEU A 173 10.34 4.12 18.83
N SER A 174 11.51 4.06 18.19
CA SER A 174 12.76 4.56 18.76
C SER A 174 12.67 6.06 19.11
N THR A 175 12.96 6.42 20.36
CA THR A 175 13.11 7.83 20.80
C THR A 175 14.34 8.51 20.20
N ALA A 176 15.34 7.73 19.78
CA ALA A 176 16.57 8.22 19.16
C ALA A 176 16.41 8.53 17.65
N GLY A 177 15.21 8.36 17.09
CA GLY A 177 14.93 8.58 15.67
C GLY A 177 15.62 7.58 14.74
N VAL A 178 15.61 7.91 13.44
CA VAL A 178 16.26 7.14 12.37
C VAL A 178 17.64 7.72 12.06
N ARG A 179 18.70 6.90 12.11
CA ARG A 179 20.07 7.32 11.84
C ARG A 179 20.58 6.73 10.53
N VAL A 180 20.77 7.57 9.52
CA VAL A 180 21.21 7.17 8.17
C VAL A 180 22.21 8.17 7.60
N HIS A 181 23.06 7.71 6.67
CA HIS A 181 23.91 8.55 5.83
C HIS A 181 23.35 8.60 4.41
N PHE A 182 23.36 9.79 3.81
CA PHE A 182 23.03 10.01 2.40
C PHE A 182 24.34 10.13 1.61
N VAL A 183 24.63 9.14 0.77
CA VAL A 183 25.81 9.10 -0.08
C VAL A 183 25.38 9.54 -1.49
N PRO A 184 25.88 10.66 -2.04
CA PRO A 184 25.50 11.11 -3.38
C PRO A 184 25.78 10.05 -4.44
N LEU A 185 24.85 9.89 -5.39
CA LEU A 185 25.07 9.11 -6.60
C LEU A 185 25.89 10.00 -7.56
N SER A 186 27.10 9.55 -7.87
CA SER A 186 28.06 10.21 -8.76
C SER A 186 27.51 10.47 -10.16
#